data_AF-A0A1B6L9Y8-F1
#
_entry.id   AF-A0A1B6L9Y8-F1
#
_cell.length_a   1.000
_cell.length_b   1.000
_cell.length_c   1.000
_cell.angle_alpha   90.00
_cell.angle_beta   90.00
_cell.angle_gamma   90.00
#
_symmetry.space_group_name_H-M   'P 1'
#
loop_
_entity.id
_entity.type
_entity.pdbx_description
1 polymer ?
#
loop_
_entity_poly.entity_id
_entity_poly.type
_entity_poly.pdbx_seq_one_letter_code
_entity_poly.pdbx_strand_id
1 'polypeptide(L)'
;MVLMNFCCCWFSLRSGMLLLGWSQALLSVLALSGVIIADNSESSSSINQLLGKSLRTLYVLLGGSVIQTIAAVFLLYGVYRRKSYYVFEYVKLETLLHIASLIEFLLYLILEHSTFSSQDVYIFVGFLALNYGLAGYYLLAAYSYYKLITEDIYAPLIQS
;
A
#
# COMPACT_ATOMS: atom_id res chain seq x y z
N MET A 1 -4.50 -19.69 -7.25
CA MET A 1 -5.10 -18.36 -7.09
C MET A 1 -6.31 -18.25 -8.00
N VAL A 2 -7.44 -17.84 -7.45
CA VAL A 2 -8.69 -17.59 -8.21
C VAL A 2 -8.47 -16.39 -9.14
N LEU A 3 -8.80 -16.53 -10.43
CA LEU A 3 -8.77 -15.42 -11.38
C LEU A 3 -10.03 -14.56 -11.19
N MET A 4 -9.86 -13.26 -10.97
CA MET A 4 -10.97 -12.31 -11.03
C MET A 4 -11.06 -11.69 -12.43
N ASN A 5 -12.25 -11.68 -13.04
CA ASN A 5 -12.47 -11.05 -14.36
C ASN A 5 -12.87 -9.56 -14.25
N PHE A 6 -13.42 -9.15 -13.10
CA PHE A 6 -13.91 -7.80 -12.83
C PHE A 6 -13.47 -7.34 -11.43
N CYS A 7 -13.23 -6.04 -11.26
CA CYS A 7 -13.02 -5.41 -9.96
C CYS A 7 -14.38 -5.13 -9.28
N CYS A 8 -14.39 -4.72 -8.00
CA CYS A 8 -15.61 -4.36 -7.27
C CYS A 8 -16.55 -3.49 -8.11
N CYS A 9 -17.87 -3.72 -8.01
CA CYS A 9 -18.90 -2.94 -8.70
C CYS A 9 -18.88 -2.98 -10.24
N TRP A 10 -18.52 -4.12 -10.85
CA TRP A 10 -18.48 -4.34 -12.32
C TRP A 10 -17.49 -3.46 -13.09
N PHE A 11 -16.57 -2.77 -12.41
CA PHE A 11 -15.49 -2.08 -13.09
C PHE A 11 -14.53 -3.09 -13.74
N SER A 12 -14.01 -2.74 -14.92
CA SER A 12 -12.93 -3.50 -15.54
C SER A 12 -11.73 -3.55 -14.57
N LEU A 13 -11.00 -4.66 -14.55
CA LEU A 13 -9.76 -4.79 -13.77
C LEU A 13 -8.81 -3.62 -14.05
N ARG A 14 -8.71 -3.19 -15.31
CA ARG A 14 -7.89 -2.05 -15.72
C ARG A 14 -8.30 -0.75 -15.01
N SER A 15 -9.60 -0.43 -14.99
CA SER A 15 -10.12 0.76 -14.31
C SER A 15 -9.86 0.69 -12.80
N GLY A 16 -10.06 -0.48 -12.20
CA GLY A 16 -9.76 -0.70 -10.77
C GLY A 16 -8.29 -0.46 -10.44
N MET A 17 -7.38 -0.96 -11.28
CA MET A 17 -5.94 -0.76 -11.08
C MET A 17 -5.50 0.70 -11.26
N LEU A 18 -6.13 1.43 -12.20
CA LEU A 18 -5.87 2.87 -12.35
C LEU A 18 -6.35 3.66 -11.14
N LEU A 19 -7.58 3.39 -10.66
CA LEU A 19 -8.12 4.04 -9.47
C LEU A 19 -7.23 3.78 -8.26
N LEU A 20 -6.81 2.52 -8.07
CA LEU A 20 -5.93 2.15 -6.99
C LEU A 20 -4.58 2.87 -7.09
N GLY A 21 -3.91 2.80 -8.24
CA GLY A 21 -2.62 3.45 -8.43
C GLY A 21 -2.66 4.97 -8.21
N TRP A 22 -3.71 5.65 -8.68
CA TRP A 22 -3.88 7.08 -8.44
C TRP A 22 -4.21 7.41 -6.99
N SER A 23 -5.08 6.62 -6.34
CA SER A 23 -5.40 6.81 -4.92
C SER A 23 -4.15 6.67 -4.05
N GLN A 24 -3.30 5.68 -4.36
CA GLN A 24 -2.06 5.43 -3.66
C GLN A 24 -1.04 6.56 -3.88
N ALA A 25 -0.90 7.04 -5.12
CA ALA A 25 -0.03 8.17 -5.44
C ALA A 25 -0.51 9.48 -4.77
N LEU A 26 -1.82 9.71 -4.71
CA LEU A 26 -2.39 10.88 -4.02
C LEU A 26 -2.10 10.82 -2.52
N LEU A 27 -2.36 9.68 -1.88
CA LEU A 27 -2.11 9.46 -0.46
C LEU A 27 -0.62 9.62 -0.12
N SER A 28 0.28 9.10 -0.95
CA SER A 28 1.71 9.22 -0.70
C SER A 28 2.22 10.65 -0.86
N VAL A 29 1.72 11.41 -1.85
CA VAL A 29 2.03 12.83 -2.01
C VAL A 29 1.50 13.66 -0.84
N LEU A 30 0.29 13.37 -0.37
CA LEU A 30 -0.28 14.03 0.81
C LEU A 30 0.57 13.74 2.06
N ALA A 31 0.99 12.49 2.26
CA ALA A 31 1.87 12.12 3.36
C ALA A 31 3.22 12.87 3.31
N LEU A 32 3.84 12.95 2.12
CA LEU A 32 5.07 13.71 1.91
C LEU A 32 4.87 15.20 2.23
N SER A 33 3.77 15.80 1.79
CA SER A 33 3.47 17.20 2.07
C SER A 33 3.25 17.46 3.57
N GLY A 34 2.59 16.54 4.28
CA GLY A 34 2.38 16.62 5.73
C GLY A 34 3.70 16.59 6.49
N VAL A 35 4.65 15.76 6.06
CA VAL A 35 6.00 15.69 6.62
C VAL A 35 6.76 17.01 6.44
N ILE A 36 6.73 17.59 5.24
CA ILE A 36 7.40 18.86 4.92
C ILE A 36 6.80 20.04 5.72
N ILE A 37 5.49 20.07 5.87
CA ILE A 37 4.80 21.12 6.65
C ILE A 37 5.16 20.99 8.14
N ALA A 38 5.21 19.76 8.66
CA ALA A 38 5.59 19.51 10.05
C ALA A 38 7.04 19.98 10.33
N ASP A 39 7.97 19.74 9.41
CA ASP A 39 9.38 20.12 9.54
C ASP A 39 9.60 21.66 9.48
N ASN A 40 8.85 22.36 8.62
CA ASN A 40 8.96 23.81 8.46
C ASN A 40 8.25 24.63 9.56
N SER A 41 7.39 24.02 10.36
CA SER A 41 6.74 24.70 11.47
C SER A 41 7.69 24.79 12.68
N GLU A 42 8.43 25.90 12.81
CA GLU A 42 9.34 26.22 13.93
C GLU A 42 8.67 26.28 15.33
N SER A 43 7.51 25.66 15.55
CA SER A 43 6.83 25.52 16.86
C SER A 43 7.48 24.45 17.75
N SER A 44 8.81 24.46 17.77
CA SER A 44 9.72 23.40 18.23
C SER A 44 9.75 23.15 19.75
N SER A 45 8.83 23.71 20.54
CA SER A 45 8.82 23.51 22.01
C SER A 45 7.68 22.64 22.52
N SER A 46 6.48 22.66 21.93
CA SER A 46 5.33 21.88 22.43
C SER A 46 5.10 20.59 21.65
N ILE A 47 5.30 20.60 20.32
CA ILE A 47 5.16 19.41 19.48
C ILE A 47 6.33 18.45 19.73
N ASN A 48 7.57 18.94 19.80
CA ASN A 48 8.73 18.07 20.06
C ASN A 48 8.72 17.41 21.45
N GLN A 49 8.03 17.97 22.45
CA GLN A 49 7.89 17.37 23.77
C GLN A 49 6.81 16.28 23.84
N LEU A 50 5.72 16.41 23.08
CA LEU A 50 4.71 15.34 22.93
C LEU A 50 5.24 14.16 22.09
N LEU A 51 6.30 14.43 21.34
CA LEU A 51 6.76 13.66 20.18
C LEU A 51 8.28 13.48 20.29
N GLY A 52 8.84 13.24 21.49
CA GLY A 52 10.26 12.91 21.67
C GLY A 52 10.74 11.66 20.90
N LYS A 53 9.79 10.89 20.33
CA LYS A 53 9.97 9.78 19.36
C LYS A 53 9.85 10.22 17.87
N SER A 54 9.60 11.50 17.58
CA SER A 54 9.09 12.09 16.33
C SER A 54 9.98 11.94 15.10
N LEU A 55 11.23 12.40 15.16
CA LEU A 55 12.05 12.48 13.95
C LEU A 55 12.26 11.12 13.30
N ARG A 56 12.49 10.07 14.10
CA ARG A 56 12.64 8.71 13.60
C ARG A 56 11.35 8.19 12.96
N THR A 57 10.21 8.41 13.59
CA THR A 57 8.89 8.05 13.04
C THR A 57 8.60 8.84 11.75
N LEU A 58 8.98 10.11 11.69
CA LEU A 58 8.80 11.01 10.57
C LEU A 58 9.66 10.59 9.36
N TYR A 59 10.93 10.21 9.58
CA TYR A 59 11.81 9.65 8.55
C TYR A 59 11.36 8.26 8.08
N VAL A 60 10.81 7.42 8.97
CA VAL A 60 10.23 6.12 8.58
C VAL A 60 8.98 6.32 7.74
N LEU A 61 8.11 7.26 8.10
CA LEU A 61 6.96 7.69 7.30
C LEU A 61 7.38 8.23 5.93
N LEU A 62 8.43 9.06 5.89
CA LEU A 62 9.00 9.57 4.64
C LEU A 62 9.49 8.41 3.76
N GLY A 63 10.30 7.50 4.31
CA GLY A 63 10.82 6.33 3.59
C GLY A 63 9.69 5.43 3.06
N GLY A 64 8.68 5.14 3.88
CA GLY A 64 7.51 4.36 3.49
C GLY A 64 6.73 5.03 2.35
N SER A 65 6.47 6.34 2.46
CA SER A 65 5.74 7.10 1.43
C SER A 65 6.48 7.15 0.09
N VAL A 66 7.81 7.21 0.08
CA VAL A 66 8.62 7.15 -1.14
C VAL A 66 8.49 5.79 -1.82
N ILE A 67 8.64 4.70 -1.06
CA ILE A 67 8.50 3.33 -1.61
C ILE A 67 7.07 3.14 -2.16
N GLN A 68 6.07 3.63 -1.44
CA GLN A 68 4.68 3.53 -1.85
C GLN A 68 4.37 4.35 -3.11
N THR A 69 5.06 5.49 -3.29
CA THR A 69 5.02 6.26 -4.54
C THR A 69 5.65 5.49 -5.70
N ILE A 70 6.80 4.84 -5.49
CA ILE A 70 7.45 4.00 -6.51
C ILE A 70 6.54 2.84 -6.91
N ALA A 71 5.92 2.17 -5.95
CA ALA A 71 4.95 1.10 -6.20
C ALA A 71 3.77 1.61 -7.04
N ALA A 72 3.18 2.76 -6.68
CA ALA A 72 2.10 3.38 -7.45
C ALA A 72 2.51 3.70 -8.89
N VAL A 73 3.74 4.20 -9.09
CA VAL A 73 4.29 4.47 -10.43
C VAL A 73 4.43 3.17 -11.23
N PHE A 74 4.93 2.09 -10.65
CA PHE A 74 5.01 0.80 -11.34
C PHE A 74 3.64 0.26 -11.73
N LEU A 75 2.64 0.35 -10.85
CA LEU A 75 1.28 -0.05 -11.18
C LEU A 75 0.71 0.78 -12.32
N LEU A 76 0.74 2.11 -12.21
CA LEU A 76 0.20 3.01 -13.22
C LEU A 76 0.91 2.82 -14.57
N TYR A 77 2.25 2.79 -14.58
CA TYR A 77 3.03 2.58 -15.79
C TYR A 77 2.73 1.22 -16.42
N GLY A 78 2.71 0.15 -15.62
CA GLY A 78 2.38 -1.20 -16.07
C GLY A 78 0.99 -1.29 -16.68
N VAL A 79 0.00 -0.61 -16.08
CA VAL A 79 -1.38 -0.58 -16.57
C VAL A 79 -1.52 0.26 -17.85
N TYR A 80 -0.90 1.44 -17.92
CA TYR A 80 -0.96 2.31 -19.10
C TYR A 80 -0.22 1.74 -20.30
N ARG A 81 0.98 1.17 -20.09
CA ARG A 81 1.81 0.60 -21.15
C ARG A 81 1.51 -0.87 -21.42
N ARG A 82 0.53 -1.48 -20.71
CA ARG A 82 0.22 -2.92 -20.76
C ARG A 82 1.48 -3.78 -20.64
N LYS A 83 2.33 -3.49 -19.66
CA LYS A 83 3.56 -4.24 -19.37
C LYS A 83 3.37 -5.05 -18.09
N SER A 84 3.17 -6.36 -18.24
CA SER A 84 2.93 -7.29 -17.12
C SER A 84 4.05 -7.26 -16.08
N TYR A 85 5.31 -7.14 -16.52
CA TYR A 85 6.48 -7.05 -15.63
C TYR A 85 6.32 -5.99 -14.52
N TYR A 86 5.92 -4.76 -14.86
CA TYR A 86 5.78 -3.69 -13.87
C TYR A 86 4.61 -3.92 -12.91
N VAL A 87 3.52 -4.52 -13.39
CA VAL A 87 2.39 -4.92 -12.52
C VAL A 87 2.84 -6.00 -11.53
N PHE A 88 3.68 -6.93 -11.96
CA PHE A 88 4.22 -7.97 -11.09
C PHE A 88 5.20 -7.41 -10.05
N GLU A 89 6.09 -6.48 -10.45
CA GLU A 89 6.98 -5.80 -9.50
C GLU A 89 6.19 -5.00 -8.46
N TYR A 90 5.10 -4.34 -8.87
CA TYR A 90 4.15 -3.73 -7.92
C TYR A 90 3.60 -4.74 -6.92
N VAL A 91 3.10 -5.90 -7.38
CA VAL A 91 2.55 -6.94 -6.48
C VAL A 91 3.59 -7.41 -5.48
N LYS A 92 4.85 -7.61 -5.90
CA LYS A 92 5.95 -8.00 -4.99
C LYS A 92 6.22 -6.93 -3.94
N LEU A 93 6.38 -5.67 -4.37
CA LEU A 93 6.68 -4.56 -3.48
C LEU A 93 5.57 -4.35 -2.45
N GLU A 94 4.32 -4.34 -2.88
CA GLU A 94 3.17 -4.19 -1.96
C GLU A 94 3.06 -5.37 -0.99
N THR A 95 3.33 -6.59 -1.45
CA THR A 95 3.36 -7.76 -0.56
C THR A 95 4.43 -7.61 0.52
N LEU A 96 5.64 -7.16 0.16
CA LEU A 96 6.72 -6.95 1.11
C LEU A 96 6.40 -5.81 2.10
N LEU A 97 5.81 -4.71 1.63
CA LEU A 97 5.33 -3.61 2.48
C LEU A 97 4.30 -4.08 3.49
N HIS A 98 3.31 -4.87 3.07
CA HIS A 98 2.28 -5.40 3.96
C HIS A 98 2.83 -6.38 5.00
N ILE A 99 3.81 -7.22 4.61
CA ILE A 99 4.51 -8.12 5.55
C ILE A 99 5.31 -7.31 6.57
N ALA A 100 6.07 -6.30 6.12
CA ALA A 100 6.84 -5.43 7.01
C ALA A 100 5.93 -4.69 8.01
N SER A 101 4.83 -4.13 7.52
CA SER A 101 3.81 -3.48 8.36
C SER A 101 3.19 -4.45 9.37
N LEU A 102 2.98 -5.71 9.00
CA LEU A 102 2.41 -6.72 9.89
C LEU A 102 3.38 -7.06 11.03
N ILE A 103 4.68 -7.18 10.71
CA ILE A 103 5.73 -7.44 11.70
C ILE A 103 5.87 -6.25 12.65
N GLU A 104 5.91 -5.02 12.13
CA GLU A 104 5.98 -3.80 12.94
C GLU A 104 4.78 -3.71 13.89
N PHE A 105 3.59 -4.04 13.40
CA PHE A 105 2.39 -4.07 14.21
C PHE A 105 2.46 -5.12 15.35
N LEU A 106 2.90 -6.34 15.06
CA LEU A 106 3.06 -7.38 16.09
C LEU A 106 4.08 -6.97 17.15
N LEU A 107 5.19 -6.36 16.73
CA LEU A 107 6.20 -5.81 17.66
C LEU A 107 5.61 -4.70 18.53
N TYR A 108 4.82 -3.80 17.96
CA TYR A 108 4.16 -2.73 18.68
C TYR A 108 3.21 -3.28 19.76
N LEU A 109 2.38 -4.27 19.41
CA LEU A 109 1.49 -4.93 20.37
C LEU A 109 2.24 -5.62 21.52
N ILE A 110 3.37 -6.26 21.23
CA ILE A 110 4.19 -6.93 22.26
C ILE A 110 4.83 -5.90 23.20
N LEU A 111 5.36 -4.81 22.65
CA LEU A 111 6.09 -3.79 23.41
C LEU A 111 5.17 -2.89 24.25
N GLU A 112 3.96 -2.60 23.76
CA GLU A 112 2.98 -1.74 24.42
C GLU A 112 1.80 -2.53 25.02
N HIS A 113 1.97 -3.84 25.25
CA HIS A 113 0.91 -4.72 25.78
C HIS A 113 0.31 -4.25 27.11
N SER A 114 1.11 -3.56 27.95
CA SER A 114 0.67 -3.08 29.27
C SER A 114 -0.16 -1.80 29.23
N THR A 115 -0.20 -1.10 28.10
CA THR A 115 -0.90 0.19 27.97
C THR A 115 -2.27 0.09 27.30
N PHE A 116 -2.58 -1.04 26.66
CA PHE A 116 -3.86 -1.22 25.96
C PHE A 116 -4.92 -1.83 26.88
N SER A 117 -6.12 -1.22 26.90
CA SER A 117 -7.28 -1.90 27.43
C SER A 117 -7.72 -3.03 26.48
N SER A 118 -8.44 -4.03 27.00
CA SER A 118 -8.99 -5.10 26.17
C SER A 118 -9.90 -4.57 25.05
N GLN A 119 -10.63 -3.48 25.31
CA GLN A 119 -11.51 -2.85 24.32
C GLN A 119 -10.72 -2.19 23.18
N ASP A 120 -9.59 -1.54 23.49
CA ASP A 120 -8.71 -0.98 22.46
C ASP A 120 -8.15 -2.08 21.56
N VAL A 121 -7.70 -3.20 22.16
CA VAL A 121 -7.18 -4.35 21.40
C VAL A 121 -8.22 -4.87 20.39
N TYR A 122 -9.50 -5.00 20.78
CA TYR A 122 -10.55 -5.46 19.85
C TYR A 122 -10.79 -4.48 18.69
N ILE A 123 -10.81 -3.17 18.97
CA ILE A 123 -10.98 -2.14 17.93
C ILE A 123 -9.79 -2.18 16.96
N PHE A 124 -8.57 -2.27 17.48
CA PHE A 124 -7.35 -2.34 16.68
C PHE A 124 -7.30 -3.61 15.81
N VAL A 125 -7.65 -4.78 16.37
CA VAL A 125 -7.69 -6.04 15.60
C VAL A 125 -8.78 -5.99 14.51
N GLY A 126 -9.94 -5.39 14.80
CA GLY A 126 -11.00 -5.21 13.80
C GLY A 126 -10.56 -4.33 12.63
N PHE A 127 -9.88 -3.21 12.93
CA PHE A 127 -9.30 -2.34 11.91
C PHE A 127 -8.23 -3.06 11.09
N LEU A 128 -7.36 -3.83 11.74
CA LEU A 128 -6.33 -4.63 11.08
C LEU A 128 -6.94 -5.65 10.11
N ALA A 129 -7.93 -6.42 10.56
CA ALA A 129 -8.59 -7.44 9.75
C ALA A 129 -9.23 -6.82 8.49
N LEU A 130 -9.87 -5.66 8.63
CA LEU A 130 -10.46 -4.94 7.51
C LEU A 130 -9.39 -4.44 6.54
N ASN A 131 -8.33 -3.82 7.05
CA ASN A 131 -7.25 -3.27 6.23
C ASN A 131 -6.51 -4.36 5.44
N TYR A 132 -6.10 -5.44 6.11
CA TYR A 132 -5.43 -6.58 5.46
C TYR A 132 -6.35 -7.37 4.53
N GLY A 133 -7.65 -7.45 4.84
CA GLY A 133 -8.63 -8.03 3.93
C GLY A 133 -8.75 -7.25 2.62
N LEU A 134 -8.84 -5.92 2.71
CA LEU A 134 -8.83 -5.01 1.56
C LEU A 134 -7.51 -5.10 0.77
N ALA A 135 -6.37 -5.09 1.47
CA ALA A 135 -5.06 -5.24 0.86
C ALA A 135 -4.93 -6.56 0.09
N GLY A 136 -5.34 -7.68 0.69
CA GLY A 136 -5.34 -8.99 0.07
C GLY A 136 -6.22 -9.04 -1.17
N TYR A 137 -7.42 -8.43 -1.10
CA TYR A 137 -8.31 -8.28 -2.25
C TYR A 137 -7.64 -7.52 -3.40
N TYR A 138 -7.02 -6.38 -3.12
CA TYR A 138 -6.38 -5.55 -4.15
C TYR A 138 -5.12 -6.18 -4.74
N LEU A 139 -4.32 -6.88 -3.92
CA LEU A 139 -3.19 -7.68 -4.40
C LEU A 139 -3.66 -8.78 -5.35
N LEU A 140 -4.76 -9.45 -5.01
CA LEU A 140 -5.34 -10.50 -5.86
C LEU A 140 -5.89 -9.93 -7.17
N ALA A 141 -6.50 -8.75 -7.13
CA ALA A 141 -6.95 -8.03 -8.33
C ALA A 141 -5.75 -7.60 -9.21
N ALA A 142 -4.68 -7.06 -8.63
CA ALA A 142 -3.47 -6.68 -9.35
C ALA A 142 -2.76 -7.89 -9.97
N TYR A 143 -2.69 -9.00 -9.24
CA TYR A 143 -2.15 -10.26 -9.75
C TYR A 143 -3.01 -10.84 -10.88
N SER A 144 -4.33 -10.78 -10.75
CA SER A 144 -5.26 -11.21 -11.82
C SER A 144 -5.07 -10.37 -13.08
N TYR A 145 -4.88 -9.05 -12.93
CA TYR A 145 -4.60 -8.16 -14.05
C TYR A 145 -3.22 -8.43 -14.70
N TYR A 146 -2.19 -8.71 -13.89
CA TYR A 146 -0.89 -9.18 -14.39
C TYR A 146 -1.04 -10.42 -15.28
N LYS A 147 -1.79 -11.41 -14.81
CA LYS A 147 -1.99 -12.67 -15.54
C LYS A 147 -2.77 -12.46 -16.82
N LEU A 148 -3.81 -11.62 -16.81
CA LEU A 148 -4.58 -11.23 -17.99
C LEU A 148 -3.70 -10.57 -19.07
N ILE A 149 -2.86 -9.60 -18.70
CA ILE A 149 -1.92 -8.99 -19.67
C ILE A 149 -0.94 -10.03 -20.23
N THR A 150 -0.46 -10.92 -19.37
CA THR A 150 0.49 -11.98 -19.76
C THR A 150 -0.14 -12.91 -20.78
N GLU A 151 -1.35 -13.40 -20.50
CA GLU A 151 -2.09 -14.28 -21.42
C GLU A 151 -2.42 -13.58 -22.74
N ASP A 152 -2.86 -12.31 -22.71
CA ASP A 152 -3.11 -11.51 -23.92
C ASP A 152 -1.86 -11.37 -24.81
N ILE A 153 -0.67 -11.25 -24.22
CA ILE A 153 0.60 -11.08 -24.95
C ILE A 153 1.09 -12.41 -25.53
N TYR A 154 0.94 -13.52 -24.81
CA TYR A 154 1.46 -14.83 -25.22
C TYR A 154 0.48 -15.69 -26.03
N ALA A 155 -0.83 -15.44 -25.94
CA ALA A 155 -1.84 -16.11 -26.77
C ALA A 155 -1.55 -16.07 -28.28
N PRO A 156 -1.13 -14.94 -28.89
CA PRO A 156 -0.82 -14.91 -30.32
C PRO A 156 0.49 -15.63 -30.70
N LEU A 157 1.39 -15.90 -29.75
CA LEU A 157 2.66 -16.59 -30.01
C LEU A 157 2.54 -18.12 -30.03
N ILE A 158 1.43 -18.67 -29.53
CA ILE A 158 1.17 -20.12 -29.46
C ILE A 158 0.33 -20.59 -30.66
N GLN A 159 -0.33 -19.65 -31.37
CA GLN A 159 -1.16 -19.94 -32.55
C GLN A 159 -0.43 -19.73 -33.89
N SER A 160 0.87 -19.41 -33.87
CA SER A 160 1.76 -19.33 -35.04
C SER A 160 2.68 -20.52 -35.13
#